data_AF-A0A270N5T1-F1
#
_entry.id   AF-A0A270N5T1-F1
#
_cell.length_a   1.000
_cell.length_b   1.000
_cell.length_c   1.000
_cell.angle_alpha   90.00
_cell.angle_beta   90.00
_cell.angle_gamma   90.00
#
_symmetry.space_group_name_H-M   'P 1'
#
loop_
_entity.id
_entity.type
_entity.pdbx_description
1 polymer ?
#
loop_
_entity_poly.entity_id
_entity_poly.type
_entity_poly.pdbx_seq_one_letter_code
_entity_poly.pdbx_strand_id
1 'polypeptide(L)'
;MNTIQTHSALIPDYGTALPADAALACIPKGLQDRPVLSLKELLRVIPVSRSKAYMLMKEDPSFPKGVPLYDGENSPKFYWTHEAIAWLQGRAAKSGPSKGGL
;
A
#
# COMPACT_ATOMS: atom_id res chain seq x y z
N MET A 1 -26.57 22.71 29.71
CA MET A 1 -26.80 21.43 29.00
C MET A 1 -26.16 21.56 27.64
N ASN A 2 -24.93 21.10 27.51
CA ASN A 2 -24.06 21.36 26.37
C ASN A 2 -23.45 20.02 25.97
N THR A 3 -24.00 19.47 24.89
CA THR A 3 -23.66 18.16 24.34
C THR A 3 -22.31 18.24 23.63
N ILE A 4 -21.30 17.55 24.17
CA ILE A 4 -20.00 17.37 23.52
C ILE A 4 -20.17 16.19 22.54
N GLN A 5 -20.16 16.46 21.24
CA GLN A 5 -20.10 15.41 20.22
C GLN A 5 -18.66 14.92 20.09
N THR A 6 -18.41 13.72 20.59
CA THR A 6 -17.17 12.98 20.39
C THR A 6 -17.13 12.47 18.95
N HIS A 7 -16.43 13.18 18.07
CA HIS A 7 -16.03 12.64 16.77
C HIS A 7 -14.93 11.59 17.00
N SER A 8 -15.31 10.32 17.14
CA SER A 8 -14.39 9.19 17.07
C SER A 8 -13.79 9.14 15.65
N ALA A 9 -12.56 9.63 15.50
CA ALA A 9 -11.76 9.36 14.34
C ALA A 9 -11.49 7.85 14.30
N LEU A 10 -12.08 7.17 13.32
CA LEU A 10 -11.86 5.76 13.05
C LEU A 10 -10.39 5.58 12.66
N ILE A 11 -9.54 5.22 13.62
CA ILE A 11 -8.19 4.76 13.34
C ILE A 11 -8.36 3.39 12.66
N PRO A 12 -7.94 3.19 11.40
CA PRO A 12 -8.04 1.89 10.78
C PRO A 12 -7.13 0.93 11.53
N ASP A 13 -7.75 -0.11 12.09
CA ASP A 13 -7.08 -1.24 12.70
C ASP A 13 -6.16 -1.91 11.67
N TYR A 14 -4.85 -1.85 11.89
CA TYR A 14 -3.82 -2.36 10.98
C TYR A 14 -3.77 -3.91 10.92
N GLY A 15 -4.73 -4.62 11.52
CA GLY A 15 -4.79 -6.09 11.55
C GLY A 15 -5.81 -6.72 10.60
N THR A 16 -6.75 -5.95 10.04
CA THR A 16 -7.82 -6.52 9.21
C THR A 16 -7.44 -6.49 7.73
N ALA A 17 -7.48 -7.67 7.09
CA ALA A 17 -7.34 -7.81 5.65
C ALA A 17 -8.42 -6.98 4.94
N LEU A 18 -8.04 -5.79 4.48
CA LEU A 18 -8.93 -4.92 3.70
C LEU A 18 -9.25 -5.62 2.37
N PRO A 19 -10.53 -5.70 1.97
CA PRO A 19 -10.88 -6.15 0.62
C PRO A 19 -10.18 -5.25 -0.41
N ALA A 20 -9.81 -5.81 -1.57
CA ALA A 20 -8.95 -5.14 -2.56
C ALA A 20 -9.46 -3.75 -2.97
N ASP A 21 -10.77 -3.57 -2.99
CA ASP A 21 -11.46 -2.31 -3.28
C ASP A 21 -11.26 -1.26 -2.15
N ALA A 22 -11.25 -1.69 -0.89
CA ALA A 22 -11.01 -0.83 0.25
C ALA A 22 -9.53 -0.46 0.42
N ALA A 23 -8.60 -1.34 0.02
CA ALA A 23 -7.17 -1.03 0.01
C ALA A 23 -6.87 0.11 -0.99
N LEU A 24 -7.57 0.16 -2.13
CA LEU A 24 -7.53 1.28 -3.06
C LEU A 24 -8.15 2.56 -2.48
N ALA A 25 -9.24 2.44 -1.71
CA ALA A 25 -9.90 3.60 -1.08
C ALA A 25 -9.00 4.33 -0.07
N CYS A 26 -8.00 3.65 0.51
CA CYS A 26 -7.01 4.27 1.41
C CYS A 26 -5.90 5.03 0.66
N ILE A 27 -5.76 4.85 -0.65
CA ILE A 27 -4.74 5.54 -1.44
C ILE A 27 -5.23 6.96 -1.72
N PRO A 28 -4.46 8.02 -1.40
CA PRO A 28 -4.84 9.39 -1.73
C PRO A 28 -5.11 9.52 -3.23
N LYS A 29 -6.27 10.07 -3.63
CA LYS A 29 -6.68 10.14 -5.04
C LYS A 29 -5.61 10.75 -5.95
N GLY A 30 -4.99 11.85 -5.53
CA GLY A 30 -3.89 12.50 -6.28
C GLY A 30 -2.60 11.67 -6.40
N LEU A 31 -2.48 10.54 -5.69
CA LEU A 31 -1.41 9.56 -5.86
C LEU A 31 -1.80 8.42 -6.81
N GLN A 32 -3.10 8.11 -6.93
CA GLN A 32 -3.59 7.11 -7.89
C GLN A 32 -3.47 7.61 -9.33
N ASP A 33 -3.73 8.91 -9.56
CA ASP A 33 -3.65 9.53 -10.90
C ASP A 33 -2.21 9.75 -11.39
N ARG A 34 -1.21 9.60 -10.52
CA ARG A 34 0.19 9.78 -10.91
C ARG A 34 0.75 8.49 -11.53
N PRO A 35 1.51 8.56 -12.63
CA PRO A 35 2.04 7.36 -13.27
C PRO A 35 3.15 6.70 -12.43
N VAL A 36 3.88 7.50 -11.64
CA VAL A 36 5.03 7.06 -10.85
C VAL A 36 5.00 7.62 -9.43
N LEU A 37 5.54 6.84 -8.50
CA LEU A 37 5.66 7.13 -7.08
C LEU A 37 7.13 7.19 -6.67
N SER A 38 7.48 8.07 -5.75
CA SER A 38 8.71 7.95 -4.96
C SER A 38 8.58 6.86 -3.90
N LEU A 39 9.70 6.39 -3.33
CA LEU A 39 9.66 5.43 -2.21
C LEU A 39 8.79 5.93 -1.04
N LYS A 40 8.90 7.22 -0.70
CA LYS A 40 8.10 7.84 0.38
C LYS A 40 6.60 7.76 0.09
N GLU A 41 6.23 7.92 -1.17
CA GLU A 41 4.84 7.82 -1.62
C GLU A 41 4.37 6.38 -1.63
N LEU A 42 5.15 5.46 -2.18
CA LEU A 42 4.86 4.02 -2.14
C LEU A 42 4.59 3.54 -0.70
N LEU A 43 5.46 3.92 0.25
CA LEU A 43 5.28 3.56 1.67
C LEU A 43 4.06 4.21 2.33
N ARG A 44 3.48 5.26 1.76
CA ARG A 44 2.20 5.84 2.22
C ARG A 44 0.99 5.14 1.61
N VAL A 45 1.14 4.61 0.40
CA VAL A 45 0.10 3.91 -0.35
C VAL A 45 -0.09 2.48 0.19
N ILE A 46 0.99 1.84 0.63
CA ILE A 46 0.94 0.48 1.15
C ILE A 46 0.39 0.49 2.60
N PRO A 47 -0.65 -0.31 2.92
CA PRO A 47 -1.26 -0.38 4.25
C PRO A 47 -0.44 -1.28 5.21
N VAL A 48 0.88 -1.08 5.28
CA VAL A 48 1.75 -1.81 6.20
C VAL A 48 2.71 -0.85 6.91
N SER A 49 3.23 -1.25 8.07
CA SER A 49 4.23 -0.45 8.76
C SER A 49 5.50 -0.29 7.92
N ARG A 50 6.21 0.84 8.09
CA ARG A 50 7.47 1.11 7.37
C ARG A 50 8.48 -0.04 7.50
N SER A 51 8.68 -0.56 8.71
CA SER A 51 9.59 -1.69 8.94
C SER A 51 9.16 -2.94 8.16
N LYS A 52 7.86 -3.25 8.15
CA LYS A 52 7.33 -4.39 7.39
C LYS A 52 7.52 -4.19 5.89
N ALA A 53 7.31 -2.98 5.37
CA ALA A 53 7.53 -2.69 3.96
C ALA A 53 8.99 -2.94 3.55
N TYR A 54 9.97 -2.52 4.37
CA TYR A 54 11.39 -2.80 4.09
C TYR A 54 11.73 -4.29 4.13
N MET A 55 11.09 -5.08 5.00
CA MET A 55 11.23 -6.54 4.95
C MET A 55 10.68 -7.10 3.65
N LEU A 56 9.49 -6.65 3.24
CA LEU A 56 8.85 -7.11 2.00
C LEU A 56 9.63 -6.73 0.75
N MET A 57 10.29 -5.58 0.74
CA MET A 57 11.22 -5.21 -0.34
C MET A 57 12.37 -6.21 -0.52
N LYS A 58 12.75 -6.93 0.54
CA LYS A 58 13.82 -7.94 0.51
C LYS A 58 13.29 -9.35 0.29
N GLU A 59 12.15 -9.68 0.90
CA GLU A 59 11.61 -11.04 0.96
C GLU A 59 10.60 -11.35 -0.15
N ASP A 60 9.82 -10.36 -0.58
CA ASP A 60 8.75 -10.55 -1.56
C ASP A 60 9.25 -10.19 -2.97
N PRO A 61 9.48 -11.18 -3.86
CA PRO A 61 9.94 -10.91 -5.23
C PRO A 61 8.89 -10.19 -6.08
N SER A 62 7.62 -10.20 -5.65
CA SER A 62 6.52 -9.51 -6.32
C SER A 62 6.39 -8.06 -5.86
N PHE A 63 7.17 -7.64 -4.86
CA PHE A 63 7.15 -6.26 -4.37
C PHE A 63 7.51 -5.28 -5.50
N PRO A 64 6.83 -4.12 -5.61
CA PRO A 64 7.08 -3.14 -6.67
C PRO A 64 8.56 -2.78 -6.78
N LYS A 65 9.13 -2.95 -7.97
CA LYS A 65 10.56 -2.72 -8.19
C LYS A 65 10.83 -1.25 -8.46
N GLY A 66 11.84 -0.72 -7.77
CA GLY A 66 12.27 0.65 -7.96
C GLY A 66 13.19 0.75 -9.17
N VAL A 67 12.84 1.59 -10.14
CA VAL A 67 13.66 1.92 -11.30
C VAL A 67 14.52 3.15 -10.95
N PRO A 68 15.87 3.07 -11.06
CA PRO A 68 16.75 4.19 -10.74
C PRO A 68 16.62 5.31 -11.78
N LEU A 69 16.68 6.56 -11.33
CA LEU A 69 16.66 7.73 -12.22
C LEU A 69 18.02 8.04 -12.88
N TYR A 70 19.11 7.64 -12.23
CA TYR A 70 20.48 7.85 -12.70
C TYR A 70 21.28 6.58 -12.54
N ASP A 71 22.39 6.46 -13.25
CA ASP A 71 23.34 5.36 -13.09
C ASP A 71 24.08 5.50 -11.74
N GLY A 72 23.70 4.65 -10.78
CA GLY A 72 24.28 4.66 -9.44
C GLY A 72 23.47 3.85 -8.44
N GLU A 73 24.15 3.20 -7.50
CA GLU A 73 23.51 2.35 -6.48
C GLU A 73 22.57 3.15 -5.56
N ASN A 74 22.97 4.38 -5.24
CA ASN A 74 22.23 5.32 -4.39
C ASN A 74 21.30 6.26 -5.15
N SER A 75 21.07 6.01 -6.44
CA SER A 75 20.18 6.85 -7.23
C SER A 75 18.75 6.81 -6.68
N PRO A 76 18.05 7.96 -6.63
CA PRO A 76 16.64 7.98 -6.31
C PRO A 76 15.89 7.04 -7.25
N LYS A 77 14.98 6.24 -6.68
CA LYS A 77 14.18 5.27 -7.41
C LYS A 77 12.74 5.74 -7.50
N PHE A 78 12.15 5.57 -8.68
CA PHE A 78 10.71 5.69 -8.86
C PHE A 78 10.10 4.30 -8.98
N TYR A 79 8.82 4.22 -8.65
CA TYR A 79 8.03 3.00 -8.65
C TYR A 79 6.79 3.23 -9.49
N TRP A 80 6.42 2.27 -10.32
CA TRP A 80 5.22 2.39 -11.12
C TRP A 80 3.97 2.28 -10.25
N THR A 81 3.06 3.25 -10.37
CA THR A 81 1.83 3.27 -9.57
C THR A 81 0.95 2.05 -9.86
N HIS A 82 0.86 1.64 -11.14
CA HIS A 82 0.08 0.47 -11.54
C HIS A 82 0.66 -0.84 -10.98
N GLU A 83 1.99 -0.98 -10.87
CA GLU A 83 2.62 -2.13 -10.22
C GLU A 83 2.33 -2.15 -8.72
N ALA A 84 2.38 -0.99 -8.05
CA ALA A 84 2.02 -0.87 -6.65
C ALA A 84 0.56 -1.27 -6.41
N ILE A 85 -0.36 -0.81 -7.26
CA ILE A 85 -1.78 -1.18 -7.21
C ILE A 85 -1.96 -2.69 -7.45
N ALA A 86 -1.35 -3.24 -8.49
CA ALA A 86 -1.45 -4.67 -8.82
C ALA A 86 -0.92 -5.55 -7.68
N TRP A 87 0.19 -5.15 -7.05
CA TRP A 87 0.72 -5.86 -5.89
C TRP A 87 -0.22 -5.79 -4.68
N LEU A 88 -0.83 -4.63 -4.41
CA LEU A 88 -1.83 -4.48 -3.35
C LEU A 88 -3.07 -5.34 -3.59
N GLN A 89 -3.59 -5.33 -4.82
CA GLN A 89 -4.72 -6.18 -5.22
C GLN A 89 -4.38 -7.66 -5.10
N GLY A 90 -3.19 -8.07 -5.55
CA GLY A 90 -2.71 -9.44 -5.43
C GLY A 90 -2.56 -9.91 -3.97
N ARG A 91 -2.23 -9.01 -3.05
CA ARG A 91 -2.22 -9.30 -1.61
C ARG A 91 -3.61 -9.41 -1.01
N ALA A 92 -4.49 -8.47 -1.34
CA ALA A 92 -5.87 -8.49 -0.86
C ALA A 92 -6.61 -9.75 -1.31
N ALA A 93 -6.34 -10.24 -2.53
CA ALA A 93 -6.87 -11.49 -3.04
C ALA A 93 -6.36 -12.73 -2.27
N LYS A 94 -5.11 -12.71 -1.80
CA LYS A 94 -4.53 -13.78 -0.96
C LYS A 94 -5.05 -13.75 0.48
N SER A 95 -5.55 -12.61 0.95
CA SER A 95 -6.06 -12.41 2.31
C SER A 95 -7.58 -12.45 2.42
N GLY A 96 -8.31 -12.68 1.32
CA GLY A 96 -9.75 -12.99 1.37
C GLY A 96 -9.99 -14.33 2.07
N PRO A 97 -11.17 -14.57 2.66
CA PRO A 97 -11.49 -15.88 3.20
C PRO A 97 -11.33 -16.88 2.07
N SER A 98 -10.42 -17.85 2.22
CA SER A 98 -10.38 -19.06 1.40
C SER A 98 -11.78 -19.69 1.43
N LYS A 99 -12.64 -19.32 0.48
CA LYS A 99 -13.96 -19.87 0.34
C LYS A 99 -13.90 -20.95 -0.74
N GLY A 100 -13.54 -22.16 -0.28
CA GLY A 100 -13.78 -23.49 -0.85
C GLY A 100 -13.01 -23.83 -2.15
N GLY A 101 -12.72 -25.09 -2.46
CA GLY A 101 -12.97 -26.35 -1.78
C GLY A 101 -12.69 -27.51 -2.74
N LEU A 102 -12.32 -28.67 -2.20
CA LEU A 102 -12.85 -29.98 -2.57
C LEU A 102 -12.63 -30.94 -1.39
#